data_AF-A0A948F7B2-F1
#
_entry.id   AF-A0A948F7B2-F1
#
_cell.length_a   1.000
_cell.length_b   1.000
_cell.length_c   1.000
_cell.angle_alpha   90.00
_cell.angle_beta   90.00
_cell.angle_gamma   90.00
#
_symmetry.space_group_name_H-M   'P 1'
#
loop_
_entity.id
_entity.type
_entity.pdbx_description
1 polymer ?
#
loop_
_entity_poly.entity_id
_entity_poly.type
_entity_poly.pdbx_seq_one_letter_code
_entity_poly.pdbx_strand_id
1 'polypeptide(L)'
;MQGGGFDVVIANPPYVRHEAIRPFKPDLAKAFGQFYCGTADLYTYFYKRGLDLLKVGGHLCFIAPNKFMRAGYGRNTRALLAGEATPKIV
;
A
#
# COMPACT_ATOMS: atom_id res chain seq x y z
N MET A 1 -3.25 -6.70 27.49
CA MET A 1 -2.11 -6.26 26.66
C MET A 1 -2.64 -5.22 25.69
N GLN A 2 -2.16 -3.98 25.75
CA GLN A 2 -2.58 -2.91 24.84
C GLN A 2 -2.16 -3.26 23.40
N GLY A 3 -3.11 -3.21 22.46
CA GLY A 3 -2.97 -3.73 21.10
C GLY A 3 -1.76 -3.15 20.37
N GLY A 4 -0.85 -4.03 19.93
CA GLY A 4 0.36 -3.67 19.19
C GLY A 4 0.03 -2.98 17.85
N GLY A 5 0.87 -2.02 17.47
CA GLY A 5 0.75 -1.22 16.25
C GLY A 5 1.20 0.23 16.48
N PHE A 6 1.44 0.96 15.41
CA PHE A 6 1.84 2.37 15.47
C PHE A 6 0.62 3.31 15.45
N ASP A 7 0.72 4.43 16.17
CA ASP A 7 -0.23 5.54 16.10
C ASP A 7 -0.25 6.19 14.73
N VAL A 8 0.93 6.38 14.15
CA VAL A 8 1.10 7.04 12.85
C VAL A 8 2.16 6.31 12.05
N VAL A 9 1.88 6.05 10.78
CA VAL A 9 2.86 5.54 9.80
C VAL A 9 2.96 6.56 8.67
N ILE A 10 4.12 7.20 8.56
CA ILE A 10 4.42 8.24 7.57
C ILE A 10 5.50 7.73 6.63
N ALA A 11 5.33 7.92 5.31
CA ALA A 11 6.36 7.56 4.36
C ALA A 11 6.28 8.38 3.07
N ASN A 12 7.43 8.50 2.41
CA ASN A 12 7.51 8.76 0.98
C ASN A 12 8.08 7.48 0.33
N PRO A 13 7.21 6.53 -0.09
CA PRO A 13 7.68 5.24 -0.58
C PRO A 13 8.46 5.37 -1.90
N PRO A 14 9.28 4.38 -2.28
CA PRO A 14 10.04 4.41 -3.52
C PRO A 14 9.14 4.29 -4.76
N TYR A 15 9.30 5.19 -5.74
CA TYR A 15 8.52 5.20 -6.99
C TYR A 15 9.16 4.37 -8.10
N VAL A 16 9.30 3.07 -7.84
CA VAL A 16 9.93 2.13 -8.77
C VAL A 16 8.86 1.44 -9.61
N ARG A 17 9.03 1.48 -10.94
CA ARG A 17 8.08 0.84 -11.86
C ARG A 17 8.14 -0.68 -11.80
N HIS A 18 7.02 -1.34 -12.09
CA HIS A 18 6.90 -2.80 -11.98
C HIS A 18 7.91 -3.59 -12.85
N GLU A 19 8.44 -3.00 -13.92
CA GLU A 19 9.47 -3.63 -14.76
C GLU A 19 10.82 -3.74 -14.04
N ALA A 20 11.16 -2.76 -13.21
CA ALA A 20 12.42 -2.73 -12.47
C ALA A 20 12.42 -3.64 -11.24
N ILE A 21 11.25 -4.07 -10.77
CA ILE A 21 11.09 -5.03 -9.65
C ILE A 21 10.79 -6.47 -10.12
N ARG A 22 11.01 -6.77 -11.40
CA ARG A 22 10.73 -8.09 -11.99
C ARG A 22 11.36 -9.26 -11.22
N PRO A 23 12.61 -9.17 -10.72
CA PRO A 23 13.22 -10.25 -9.92
C PRO A 23 12.47 -10.55 -8.62
N PHE A 24 11.81 -9.54 -8.02
CA PHE A 24 11.13 -9.66 -6.72
C PHE A 24 9.66 -10.08 -6.84
N LYS A 25 9.13 -10.24 -8.06
CA LYS A 25 7.72 -10.59 -8.28
C LYS A 25 7.27 -11.87 -7.56
N PRO A 26 8.04 -12.98 -7.54
CA PRO A 26 7.65 -14.16 -6.79
C PRO A 26 7.51 -13.89 -5.29
N ASP A 27 8.44 -13.14 -4.71
CA ASP A 27 8.41 -12.79 -3.28
C ASP A 27 7.26 -11.84 -2.95
N LEU A 28 7.00 -10.85 -3.82
CA LEU A 28 5.87 -9.94 -3.68
C LEU A 28 4.54 -10.68 -3.81
N ALA A 29 4.42 -11.65 -4.71
CA ALA A 29 3.22 -12.47 -4.84
C ALA A 29 2.99 -13.30 -3.57
N LYS A 30 4.05 -13.91 -3.03
CA LYS A 30 3.99 -14.68 -1.78
C LYS A 30 3.65 -13.81 -0.57
N ALA A 31 4.25 -12.62 -0.47
CA ALA A 31 4.09 -11.72 0.67
C ALA A 31 2.72 -11.01 0.69
N PHE A 32 2.17 -10.67 -0.48
CA PHE A 32 0.96 -9.85 -0.58
C PHE A 32 -0.28 -10.62 -1.07
N GLY A 33 -0.15 -11.88 -1.48
CA GLY A 33 -1.29 -12.76 -1.79
C GLY A 33 -2.29 -12.11 -2.73
N GLN A 34 -3.56 -12.01 -2.31
CA GLN A 34 -4.64 -11.41 -3.10
C GLN A 34 -4.45 -9.92 -3.40
N PHE A 35 -3.66 -9.20 -2.58
CA PHE A 35 -3.34 -7.80 -2.85
C PHE A 35 -2.33 -7.63 -3.99
N TYR A 36 -1.53 -8.66 -4.30
CA TYR A 36 -0.51 -8.59 -5.35
C TYR A 36 -1.11 -8.30 -6.74
N CYS A 37 -0.49 -7.39 -7.46
CA CYS A 37 -0.76 -7.15 -8.87
C CYS A 37 0.56 -7.04 -9.63
N GLY A 38 0.81 -7.94 -10.59
CA GLY A 38 2.11 -8.04 -11.28
C GLY A 38 2.51 -6.85 -12.15
N THR A 39 1.62 -5.88 -12.33
CA THR A 39 1.87 -4.61 -13.02
C THR A 39 1.79 -3.40 -12.10
N ALA A 40 1.74 -3.61 -10.78
CA ALA A 40 1.76 -2.51 -9.83
C ALA A 40 3.18 -2.02 -9.55
N ASP A 41 3.34 -0.69 -9.53
CA ASP A 41 4.56 -0.03 -9.12
C ASP A 41 4.80 -0.25 -7.61
N LEU A 42 6.07 -0.25 -7.18
CA LEU A 42 6.49 -0.74 -5.85
C LEU A 42 5.78 -0.06 -4.68
N TYR A 43 5.48 1.24 -4.77
CA TYR A 43 4.85 2.00 -3.68
C TYR A 43 3.46 1.47 -3.29
N THR A 44 2.75 0.74 -4.16
CA THR A 44 1.41 0.24 -3.84
C THR A 44 1.44 -0.78 -2.70
N TYR A 45 2.49 -1.59 -2.63
CA TYR A 45 2.72 -2.58 -1.58
C TYR A 45 2.96 -1.93 -0.21
N PHE A 46 3.50 -0.71 -0.20
CA PHE A 46 3.67 0.04 1.04
C PHE A 46 2.33 0.45 1.65
N TYR A 47 1.28 0.72 0.85
CA TYR A 47 -0.04 1.02 1.42
C TYR A 47 -0.56 -0.15 2.27
N LYS A 48 -0.46 -1.38 1.73
CA LYS A 48 -0.86 -2.57 2.47
C LYS A 48 -0.02 -2.74 3.73
N ARG A 49 1.31 -2.64 3.58
CA ARG A 49 2.21 -2.80 4.72
C ARG A 49 2.01 -1.72 5.79
N GLY A 50 1.74 -0.49 5.39
CA GLY A 50 1.50 0.63 6.30
C GLY A 50 0.22 0.43 7.10
N LEU A 51 -0.86 -0.03 6.47
CA LEU A 51 -2.10 -0.40 7.17
C LEU A 51 -1.89 -1.58 8.13
N ASP A 52 -1.13 -2.60 7.74
CA ASP A 52 -0.78 -3.75 8.61
C ASP A 52 0.01 -3.37 9.87
N LEU A 53 0.71 -2.23 9.82
CA LEU A 53 1.52 -1.72 10.93
C LEU A 53 0.71 -0.78 11.84
N LEU A 54 -0.42 -0.25 11.37
CA LEU A 54 -1.24 0.67 12.15
C LEU A 54 -2.05 -0.08 13.20
N LYS A 55 -2.16 0.54 14.37
CA LYS A 55 -3.21 0.14 15.31
C LYS A 55 -4.57 0.63 14.83
N VAL A 56 -5.64 0.05 15.38
CA VAL A 56 -7.01 0.53 15.15
C VAL A 56 -7.12 2.01 15.53
N GLY A 57 -7.60 2.83 14.59
CA GLY A 57 -7.73 4.29 14.76
C GLY A 57 -6.44 5.08 14.49
N GLY A 58 -5.33 4.43 14.10
CA GLY A 58 -4.10 5.11 13.71
C GLY A 58 -4.20 5.82 12.35
N HIS A 59 -3.15 6.59 12.02
CA HIS A 59 -3.11 7.42 10.82
C HIS A 59 -2.01 7.01 9.83
N LEU A 60 -2.39 6.78 8.58
CA LEU A 60 -1.47 6.61 7.45
C LEU A 60 -1.29 7.96 6.73
N CYS A 61 -0.04 8.40 6.51
CA CYS A 61 0.24 9.62 5.75
C CYS A 61 1.37 9.38 4.73
N PHE A 62 0.99 9.09 3.48
CA PHE A 62 1.95 8.78 2.42
C PHE A 62 1.95 9.83 1.31
N ILE A 63 3.14 10.18 0.84
CA ILE A 63 3.32 10.88 -0.43
C ILE A 63 3.45 9.81 -1.52
N ALA A 64 2.54 9.78 -2.48
CA ALA A 64 2.54 8.78 -3.55
C ALA A 64 2.08 9.36 -4.90
N PRO A 65 2.45 8.74 -6.03
CA PRO A 65 1.98 9.16 -7.34
C PRO A 65 0.46 8.97 -7.47
N ASN A 66 -0.24 9.91 -8.09
CA ASN A 66 -1.69 9.82 -8.33
C ASN A 66 -2.10 8.68 -9.30
N LYS A 67 -1.14 8.07 -10.00
CA LYS A 67 -1.39 7.10 -11.09
C LYS A 67 -2.23 5.89 -10.63
N PHE A 68 -2.07 5.41 -9.39
CA PHE A 68 -2.88 4.29 -8.89
C PHE A 68 -4.38 4.61 -8.83
N MET A 69 -4.77 5.89 -8.82
CA MET A 69 -6.17 6.29 -8.82
C MET A 69 -6.87 5.96 -10.14
N ARG A 70 -6.12 5.90 -11.25
CA ARG A 70 -6.67 5.74 -12.60
C ARG A 70 -6.22 4.46 -13.30
N ALA A 71 -5.03 3.96 -12.98
CA ALA A 71 -4.47 2.78 -13.63
C ALA A 71 -5.18 1.47 -13.21
N GLY A 72 -5.18 0.50 -14.13
CA GLY A 72 -5.75 -0.83 -13.88
C GLY A 72 -5.08 -1.59 -12.74
N TYR A 73 -3.76 -1.45 -12.57
CA TYR A 73 -3.03 -2.08 -11.46
C TYR A 73 -3.46 -1.53 -10.09
N GLY A 74 -3.98 -0.30 -10.05
CA GLY A 74 -4.36 0.38 -8.82
C GLY A 74 -5.68 -0.11 -8.22
N ARG A 75 -6.39 -1.05 -8.87
CA ARG A 75 -7.67 -1.59 -8.38
C ARG A 75 -7.57 -2.10 -6.94
N ASN A 76 -6.53 -2.88 -6.62
CA ASN A 76 -6.35 -3.45 -5.28
C ASN A 76 -6.07 -2.36 -4.24
N THR A 77 -5.24 -1.36 -4.58
CA THR A 77 -4.96 -0.23 -3.68
C THR A 77 -6.22 0.61 -3.42
N ARG A 78 -7.04 0.86 -4.44
CA ARG A 78 -8.31 1.59 -4.25
C ARG A 78 -9.30 0.81 -3.40
N ALA A 79 -9.44 -0.49 -3.64
CA ALA A 79 -10.30 -1.36 -2.84
C ALA A 79 -9.84 -1.42 -1.38
N LEU A 80 -8.53 -1.56 -1.15
CA LEU A 80 -7.92 -1.54 0.18
C LEU A 80 -8.24 -0.23 0.91
N LEU A 81 -7.98 0.92 0.30
CA LEU A 81 -8.21 2.22 0.92
C LEU A 81 -9.69 2.54 1.14
N ALA A 82 -10.59 2.03 0.30
CA ALA A 82 -12.03 2.21 0.47
C ALA A 82 -12.62 1.29 1.55
N GLY A 83 -12.02 0.11 1.79
CA GLY A 83 -12.51 -0.87 2.75
C GLY A 83 -11.86 -0.79 4.13
N GLU A 84 -10.57 -0.43 4.21
CA GLU A 84 -9.78 -0.50 5.44
C GLU A 84 -9.30 0.87 5.95
N ALA A 85 -9.60 1.95 5.23
CA ALA A 85 -9.24 3.31 5.64
C ALA A 85 -10.42 4.28 5.52
N THR A 86 -10.27 5.44 6.16
CA THR A 86 -11.17 6.58 5.99
C THR A 86 -10.36 7.74 5.42
N PRO A 87 -10.25 7.85 4.09
CA PRO A 87 -9.52 8.94 3.46
C PRO A 87 -10.07 10.30 3.90
N LYS A 88 -9.21 11.17 4.43
CA LYS A 88 -9.55 12.56 4.74
C LYS A 88 -9.05 13.46 3.62
N ILE A 89 -9.94 14.29 3.09
CA ILE A 89 -9.55 15.41 2.24
C ILE A 89 -9.24 16.55 3.21
N VAL A 90 -7.98 16.96 3.24
CA VAL A 90 -7.47 18.09 4.04
C VAL A 90 -7.14 19.26 3.13
#